data_AF-A0A1J3FDP9-F1
#
_entry.id   AF-A0A1J3FDP9-F1
#
_cell.length_a   1.000
_cell.length_b   1.000
_cell.length_c   1.000
_cell.angle_alpha   90.00
_cell.angle_beta   90.00
_cell.angle_gamma   90.00
#
_symmetry.space_group_name_H-M   'P 1'
#
loop_
_entity.id
_entity.type
_entity.pdbx_description
1 polymer ?
#
loop_
_entity_poly.entity_id
_entity_poly.type
_entity_poly.pdbx_seq_one_letter_code
_entity_poly.pdbx_strand_id
1 'polypeptide(L)'
;YNTTDQLSRRLSARKRFVPWGSSNPVVVVLPTTLTASTTVERVEEEVVSLPPDIDPLVLWQPEESHDGVSNVTTIAVHPLLVRFLRPHQREGVQFMFDCVSGLHGSANINGCILADDMGLGKTLQSITLLHTLLYQGFDGTPMVKKAIIVTPTSLVSNWEAEIKKWVGDRIQLIALCESTRDDVLSG
;
A
#
# COMPACT_ATOMS: atom_id res chain seq x y z
N TYR A 1 5.06 -18.83 36.23
CA TYR A 1 5.12 -17.38 35.96
C TYR A 1 5.30 -17.12 34.46
N ASN A 2 4.16 -17.09 33.74
CA ASN A 2 3.82 -16.16 32.65
C ASN A 2 4.73 -15.96 31.40
N THR A 3 5.04 -17.04 30.69
CA THR A 3 5.59 -16.96 29.31
C THR A 3 4.54 -16.45 28.29
N THR A 4 3.27 -16.82 28.47
CA THR A 4 2.14 -16.41 27.62
C THR A 4 1.83 -14.92 27.73
N ASP A 5 1.92 -14.34 28.93
CA ASP A 5 1.71 -12.90 29.13
C ASP A 5 2.85 -12.03 28.59
N GLN A 6 4.08 -12.56 28.55
CA GLN A 6 5.17 -11.87 27.87
C GLN A 6 5.00 -11.90 26.36
N LEU A 7 4.57 -13.03 25.78
CA LEU A 7 4.26 -13.15 24.37
C LEU A 7 3.10 -12.23 23.97
N SER A 8 2.01 -12.21 24.73
CA SER A 8 0.86 -11.34 24.47
C SER A 8 1.22 -9.86 24.58
N ARG A 9 2.05 -9.46 25.55
CA ARG A 9 2.61 -8.09 25.64
C ARG A 9 3.48 -7.74 24.45
N ARG A 10 4.38 -8.62 24.01
CA ARG A 10 5.24 -8.40 22.84
C ARG A 10 4.44 -8.30 21.53
N LEU A 11 3.38 -9.09 21.40
CA LEU A 11 2.45 -9.02 20.27
C LEU A 11 1.59 -7.74 20.33
N SER A 12 1.17 -7.29 21.52
CA SER A 12 0.41 -6.05 21.70
C SER A 12 1.24 -4.79 21.38
N ALA A 13 2.54 -4.80 21.67
CA ALA A 13 3.45 -3.69 21.37
C ALA A 13 3.63 -3.51 19.85
N ARG A 14 3.61 -4.61 19.07
CA ARG A 14 3.63 -4.56 17.60
C ARG A 14 2.31 -4.10 16.99
N LYS A 15 1.21 -4.11 17.74
CA LYS A 15 -0.12 -3.68 17.28
C LYS A 15 -0.40 -2.19 17.49
N ARG A 16 0.42 -1.47 18.25
CA ARG A 16 0.27 -0.02 18.45
C ARG A 16 1.09 0.74 17.42
N PHE A 17 0.47 1.00 16.28
CA PHE A 17 1.01 1.97 15.34
C PHE A 17 0.75 3.39 15.87
N VAL A 18 1.80 4.21 15.93
CA VAL A 18 1.73 5.61 16.33
C VAL A 18 2.05 6.47 15.10
N PRO A 19 1.08 7.27 14.60
CA PRO A 19 1.34 8.21 13.51
C PRO A 19 2.47 9.17 13.88
N TRP A 20 3.27 9.57 12.89
CA TRP A 20 4.31 10.58 13.12
C TRP A 20 3.65 11.89 13.54
N GLY A 21 4.22 12.58 14.53
CA GLY A 21 3.64 13.81 15.09
C GLY A 21 2.49 13.59 16.10
N SER A 22 2.01 12.35 16.29
CA SER A 22 1.03 12.02 17.33
C SER A 22 1.70 11.32 18.51
N SER A 23 1.41 11.75 19.74
CA SER A 23 1.79 11.05 20.97
C SER A 23 0.81 9.93 21.35
N ASN A 24 -0.35 9.85 20.67
CA ASN A 24 -1.41 8.90 20.97
C ASN A 24 -1.52 7.81 19.89
N PRO A 25 -1.61 6.52 20.27
CA PRO A 25 -1.87 5.44 19.32
C PRO A 25 -3.28 5.59 18.76
N VAL A 26 -3.43 5.53 17.44
CA VAL A 26 -4.76 5.49 16.81
C VAL A 26 -5.32 4.09 16.97
N VAL A 27 -6.47 3.97 17.63
CA VAL A 27 -7.23 2.72 17.70
C VAL A 27 -7.94 2.56 16.36
N VAL A 28 -7.44 1.67 15.51
CA VAL A 28 -8.19 1.20 14.33
C VAL A 28 -9.30 0.29 14.86
N VAL A 29 -10.52 0.83 14.94
CA VAL A 29 -11.71 0.04 15.29
C VAL A 29 -12.07 -0.80 14.07
N LEU A 30 -11.85 -2.11 14.15
CA LEU A 30 -12.33 -3.06 13.16
C LEU A 30 -13.86 -3.23 13.33
N PRO A 31 -14.69 -2.98 12.31
CA PRO A 31 -16.10 -3.32 12.38
C PRO A 31 -16.23 -4.84 12.48
N THR A 32 -16.81 -5.30 13.58
CA THR A 32 -17.11 -6.72 13.81
C THR A 32 -18.56 -6.97 13.43
N THR A 33 -18.83 -7.40 12.20
CA THR A 33 -20.09 -8.05 11.85
C THR A 33 -19.90 -8.97 10.66
N LEU A 34 -19.93 -10.27 10.92
CA LEU A 34 -20.10 -11.32 9.92
C LEU A 34 -21.57 -11.36 9.52
N THR A 35 -21.88 -10.91 8.30
CA THR A 35 -23.07 -11.37 7.55
C THR A 35 -22.74 -11.33 6.07
N ALA A 36 -22.62 -12.51 5.47
CA ALA A 36 -22.51 -12.67 4.04
C ALA A 36 -23.84 -12.27 3.38
N SER A 37 -23.80 -11.32 2.46
CA SER A 37 -24.77 -11.21 1.36
C SER A 37 -24.17 -10.41 0.22
N THR A 38 -24.33 -10.98 -0.98
CA THR A 38 -23.84 -10.49 -2.25
C THR A 38 -24.68 -9.30 -2.71
N THR A 39 -24.15 -8.09 -2.55
CA THR A 39 -24.56 -6.91 -3.32
C THR A 39 -23.32 -6.05 -3.53
N VAL A 40 -23.03 -5.73 -4.80
CA VAL A 40 -21.97 -4.79 -5.20
C VAL A 40 -22.46 -3.38 -4.84
N GLU A 41 -22.35 -3.02 -3.57
CA GLU A 41 -22.53 -1.64 -3.12
C GLU A 41 -21.21 -0.91 -3.33
N ARG A 42 -21.26 0.19 -4.10
CA ARG A 42 -20.17 1.15 -4.22
C ARG A 42 -19.76 1.54 -2.81
N VAL A 43 -18.53 1.20 -2.43
CA VAL A 43 -17.92 1.69 -1.19
C VAL A 43 -17.92 3.21 -1.30
N GLU A 44 -18.76 3.86 -0.49
CA GLU A 44 -18.72 5.30 -0.30
C GLU A 44 -17.29 5.64 0.12
N GLU A 45 -16.57 6.37 -0.74
CA GLU A 45 -15.24 6.87 -0.39
C GLU A 45 -15.39 7.80 0.81
N GLU A 46 -15.14 7.26 1.99
CA GLU A 46 -14.95 8.05 3.19
C GLU A 46 -13.93 9.15 2.83
N VAL A 47 -14.36 10.42 2.91
CA VAL A 47 -13.52 11.56 2.53
C VAL A 47 -12.45 11.72 3.60
N VAL A 48 -11.36 10.96 3.43
CA VAL A 48 -10.21 10.95 4.31
C VAL A 48 -9.39 12.21 4.03
N SER A 49 -9.67 13.29 4.76
CA SER A 49 -8.86 14.51 4.69
C SER A 49 -7.49 14.31 5.33
N LEU A 50 -6.46 14.96 4.77
CA LEU A 50 -5.12 14.96 5.36
C LEU A 50 -5.10 15.89 6.59
N PRO A 51 -4.37 15.53 7.65
CA PRO A 51 -4.06 16.47 8.73
C PRO A 51 -3.35 17.73 8.17
N PRO A 52 -3.52 18.91 8.81
CA PRO A 52 -2.94 20.17 8.33
C PRO A 52 -1.42 20.14 8.13
N ASP A 53 -0.72 19.32 8.91
CA ASP A 53 0.74 19.25 8.93
C ASP A 53 1.33 18.25 7.91
N ILE A 54 0.49 17.61 7.09
CA ILE A 54 0.91 16.57 6.15
C ILE A 54 0.63 16.99 4.72
N ASP A 55 1.72 17.28 4.00
CA ASP A 55 1.65 17.56 2.57
C ASP A 55 1.23 16.32 1.77
N PRO A 56 0.43 16.50 0.70
CA PRO A 56 0.10 15.45 -0.24
C PRO A 56 1.37 14.95 -0.95
N LEU A 57 1.42 13.65 -1.25
CA LEU A 57 2.52 13.06 -2.02
C LEU A 57 2.08 12.92 -3.48
N VAL A 58 2.46 13.91 -4.31
CA VAL A 58 2.28 13.89 -5.76
C VAL A 58 3.46 13.18 -6.39
N LEU A 59 3.21 12.09 -7.12
CA LEU A 59 4.25 11.29 -7.77
C LEU A 59 4.58 11.79 -9.17
N TRP A 60 3.58 12.33 -9.86
CA TRP A 60 3.75 12.87 -11.20
C TRP A 60 2.69 13.92 -11.52
N GLN A 61 3.06 14.94 -12.27
CA GLN A 61 2.18 15.99 -12.76
C GLN A 61 2.53 16.34 -14.21
N PRO A 62 1.55 16.69 -15.05
CA PRO A 62 1.83 17.13 -16.42
C PRO A 62 2.62 18.44 -16.40
N GLU A 63 3.61 18.55 -17.30
CA GLU A 63 4.22 19.85 -17.58
C GLU A 63 3.14 20.74 -18.23
N GLU A 64 3.01 21.98 -17.76
CA GLU A 64 2.05 22.94 -18.27
C GLU A 64 2.38 23.30 -19.75
N SER A 65 1.88 22.50 -20.69
CA SER A 65 2.02 22.80 -22.11
C SER A 65 0.96 23.81 -22.55
N HIS A 66 1.41 24.91 -23.16
CA HIS A 66 0.58 26.01 -23.68
C HIS A 66 -0.43 25.61 -24.79
N ASP A 67 -0.40 24.37 -25.28
CA ASP A 67 -1.33 23.86 -26.28
C ASP A 67 -2.37 22.94 -25.63
N GLY A 68 -3.62 23.41 -25.63
CA GLY A 68 -4.74 22.78 -24.95
C GLY A 68 -5.04 21.36 -25.46
N VAL A 69 -5.40 20.50 -24.49
CA VAL A 69 -5.87 19.11 -24.63
C VAL A 69 -4.76 18.06 -24.68
N SER A 70 -4.04 17.91 -23.57
CA SER A 70 -3.44 16.62 -23.19
C SER A 70 -4.32 16.01 -22.08
N ASN A 71 -4.88 14.81 -22.30
CA ASN A 71 -5.72 14.07 -21.33
C ASN A 71 -4.87 13.45 -20.22
N VAL A 72 -3.90 14.20 -19.68
CA VAL A 72 -2.89 13.65 -18.80
C VAL A 72 -3.20 14.03 -17.36
N THR A 73 -3.28 13.03 -16.50
CA THR A 73 -3.81 13.17 -15.14
C THR A 73 -2.67 13.15 -14.13
N THR A 74 -2.70 14.07 -13.17
CA THR A 74 -1.79 14.07 -12.01
C THR A 74 -1.92 12.77 -11.23
N ILE A 75 -0.79 12.13 -10.94
CA ILE A 75 -0.74 10.90 -10.14
C ILE A 75 -0.30 11.28 -8.73
N ALA A 76 -1.15 11.00 -7.75
CA ALA A 76 -0.88 11.30 -6.34
C ALA A 76 -1.26 10.13 -5.44
N VAL A 77 -0.48 9.90 -4.39
CA VAL A 77 -0.77 8.86 -3.41
C VAL A 77 -2.02 9.20 -2.62
N HIS A 78 -2.89 8.21 -2.44
CA HIS A 78 -4.16 8.39 -1.73
C HIS A 78 -3.93 8.88 -0.27
N PRO A 79 -4.68 9.90 0.21
CA PRO A 79 -4.54 10.49 1.56
C PRO A 79 -4.49 9.49 2.73
N LEU A 80 -5.27 8.41 2.62
CA LEU A 80 -5.30 7.30 3.59
C LEU A 80 -3.93 6.65 3.83
N LEU A 81 -3.03 6.66 2.85
CA LEU A 81 -1.67 6.12 2.95
C LEU A 81 -0.66 7.22 3.30
N VAL A 82 -0.76 8.39 2.68
CA VAL A 82 0.18 9.52 2.86
C VAL A 82 0.33 9.92 4.32
N ARG A 83 -0.78 9.92 5.08
CA ARG A 83 -0.79 10.24 6.52
C ARG A 83 0.10 9.33 7.37
N PHE A 84 0.45 8.14 6.87
CA PHE A 84 1.23 7.15 7.60
C PHE A 84 2.70 7.09 7.16
N LEU A 85 3.00 7.55 5.94
CA LEU A 85 4.35 7.54 5.38
C LEU A 85 5.26 8.54 6.08
N ARG A 86 6.40 8.05 6.55
CA ARG A 86 7.53 8.85 7.04
C ARG A 86 8.26 9.52 5.86
N PRO A 87 9.03 10.61 6.07
CA PRO A 87 9.73 11.30 5.00
C PRO A 87 10.56 10.38 4.08
N HIS A 88 11.40 9.52 4.67
CA HIS A 88 12.20 8.54 3.91
C HIS A 88 11.34 7.52 3.15
N GLN A 89 10.15 7.19 3.66
CA GLN A 89 9.22 6.29 2.97
C GLN A 89 8.54 6.98 1.79
N ARG A 90 8.30 8.29 1.86
CA ARG A 90 7.77 9.08 0.74
C ARG A 90 8.80 9.14 -0.38
N GLU A 91 10.06 9.39 -0.04
CA GLU A 91 11.19 9.33 -0.97
C GLU A 91 11.31 7.94 -1.63
N GLY A 92 11.19 6.87 -0.84
CA GLY A 92 11.21 5.49 -1.36
C GLY A 92 10.05 5.19 -2.31
N VAL A 93 8.83 5.68 -2.02
CA VAL A 93 7.67 5.52 -2.92
C VAL A 93 7.87 6.29 -4.22
N GLN A 94 8.35 7.55 -4.15
CA GLN A 94 8.68 8.35 -5.34
C GLN A 94 9.73 7.63 -6.19
N PHE A 95 10.83 7.19 -5.58
CA PHE A 95 11.90 6.47 -6.26
C PHE A 95 11.39 5.22 -6.99
N MET A 96 10.61 4.37 -6.30
CA MET A 96 10.05 3.19 -6.95
C MET A 96 9.11 3.55 -8.09
N PHE A 97 8.27 4.59 -7.93
CA PHE A 97 7.38 5.07 -8.97
C PHE A 97 8.17 5.52 -10.21
N ASP A 98 9.19 6.35 -10.05
CA ASP A 98 10.02 6.85 -11.15
C ASP A 98 10.67 5.70 -11.95
N CYS A 99 11.14 4.67 -11.24
CA CYS A 99 11.74 3.49 -11.85
C CYS A 99 10.75 2.62 -12.61
N VAL A 100 9.54 2.36 -12.08
CA VAL A 100 8.58 1.47 -12.74
C VAL A 100 7.80 2.15 -13.86
N SER A 101 7.67 3.47 -13.79
CA SER A 101 7.00 4.30 -14.80
C SER A 101 7.90 4.76 -15.95
N GLY A 102 9.20 4.47 -15.87
CA GLY A 102 10.17 4.86 -16.90
C GLY A 102 10.57 6.33 -16.89
N LEU A 103 10.26 7.06 -15.82
CA LEU A 103 10.64 8.47 -15.62
C LEU A 103 12.08 8.62 -15.12
N HIS A 104 12.67 7.54 -14.60
CA HIS A 104 14.07 7.57 -14.19
C HIS A 104 14.97 7.77 -15.42
N GLY A 105 15.89 8.75 -15.36
CA GLY A 105 16.61 9.33 -16.51
C GLY A 105 17.51 8.42 -17.36
N SER A 106 17.45 7.10 -17.17
CA SER A 106 18.08 6.10 -18.05
C SER A 106 16.99 5.36 -18.84
N ALA A 107 17.10 5.39 -20.17
CA ALA A 107 16.14 4.73 -21.05
C ALA A 107 16.01 3.22 -20.72
N ASN A 108 14.77 2.73 -20.68
CA ASN A 108 14.39 1.32 -20.50
C ASN A 108 14.57 0.73 -19.09
N ILE A 109 14.53 1.54 -18.03
CA ILE A 109 14.35 1.02 -16.67
C ILE A 109 12.85 0.89 -16.38
N ASN A 110 12.41 -0.31 -16.02
CA ASN A 110 11.02 -0.63 -15.65
C ASN A 110 10.94 -1.37 -14.30
N GLY A 111 11.98 -1.28 -13.49
CA GLY A 111 12.08 -1.99 -12.22
C GLY A 111 13.02 -1.29 -11.25
N CYS A 112 12.88 -1.59 -9.97
CA CYS A 112 13.65 -0.97 -8.89
C CYS A 112 14.10 -2.01 -7.86
N ILE A 113 15.17 -1.71 -7.15
CA ILE A 113 15.63 -2.46 -5.97
C ILE A 113 15.48 -1.56 -4.75
N LEU A 114 14.56 -1.89 -3.85
CA LEU A 114 14.39 -1.17 -2.58
C LEU A 114 15.22 -1.84 -1.48
N ALA A 115 16.45 -1.37 -1.32
CA ALA A 115 17.47 -1.93 -0.42
C ALA A 115 17.61 -1.20 0.93
N ASP A 116 16.57 -0.48 1.37
CA ASP A 116 16.54 0.17 2.68
C ASP A 116 16.76 -0.83 3.82
N ASP A 117 17.25 -0.33 4.96
CA ASP A 117 17.45 -1.11 6.17
C ASP A 117 16.17 -1.86 6.63
N MET A 118 16.38 -2.98 7.30
CA MET A 118 15.30 -3.78 7.87
C MET A 118 14.54 -2.96 8.93
N GLY A 119 13.21 -3.03 8.90
CA GLY A 119 12.35 -2.31 9.85
C GLY A 119 11.94 -0.90 9.42
N LEU A 120 12.47 -0.35 8.31
CA LEU A 120 12.08 0.97 7.79
C LEU A 120 10.70 1.01 7.10
N GLY A 121 9.95 -0.10 7.12
CA GLY A 121 8.58 -0.16 6.60
C GLY A 121 8.46 -0.27 5.09
N LYS A 122 9.38 -1.00 4.45
CA LYS A 122 9.34 -1.30 3.00
C LYS A 122 7.99 -1.87 2.53
N THR A 123 7.35 -2.71 3.35
CA THR A 123 6.02 -3.27 3.05
C THR A 123 4.97 -2.18 2.83
N LEU A 124 4.92 -1.14 3.68
CA LEU A 124 4.00 -0.03 3.49
C LEU A 124 4.33 0.76 2.22
N GLN A 125 5.63 0.98 1.93
CA GLN A 125 6.04 1.64 0.68
C GLN A 125 5.57 0.86 -0.55
N SER A 126 5.77 -0.46 -0.58
CA SER A 126 5.35 -1.32 -1.69
C SER A 126 3.83 -1.37 -1.85
N ILE A 127 3.08 -1.49 -0.75
CA ILE A 127 1.60 -1.44 -0.79
C ILE A 127 1.12 -0.08 -1.32
N THR A 128 1.80 1.00 -0.93
CA THR A 128 1.45 2.35 -1.38
C THR A 128 1.61 2.52 -2.88
N LEU A 129 2.75 2.06 -3.41
CA LEU A 129 3.00 2.07 -4.85
C LEU A 129 1.96 1.22 -5.58
N LEU A 130 1.75 -0.03 -5.13
CA LEU A 130 0.83 -0.97 -5.75
C LEU A 130 -0.61 -0.43 -5.78
N HIS A 131 -1.07 0.15 -4.68
CA HIS A 131 -2.37 0.83 -4.62
C HIS A 131 -2.43 1.95 -5.66
N THR A 132 -1.43 2.82 -5.71
CA THR A 132 -1.41 3.95 -6.68
C THR A 132 -1.49 3.46 -8.12
N LEU A 133 -0.70 2.45 -8.51
CA LEU A 133 -0.68 1.91 -9.87
C LEU A 133 -1.98 1.19 -10.27
N LEU A 134 -2.71 0.60 -9.31
CA LEU A 134 -3.99 -0.09 -9.55
C LEU A 134 -5.17 0.87 -9.77
N TYR A 135 -5.05 2.14 -9.41
CA TYR A 135 -6.13 3.12 -9.52
C TYR A 135 -5.82 4.28 -10.46
N GLN A 136 -4.54 4.62 -10.63
CA GLN A 136 -4.12 5.80 -11.36
C GLN A 136 -3.09 5.44 -12.42
N GLY A 137 -2.99 6.33 -13.41
CA GLY A 137 -2.03 6.28 -14.49
C GLY A 137 -2.11 7.55 -15.33
N PHE A 138 -1.14 7.71 -16.23
CA PHE A 138 -0.92 8.96 -16.94
C PHE A 138 -2.14 9.39 -17.77
N ASP A 139 -2.87 8.44 -18.34
CA ASP A 139 -4.07 8.65 -19.16
C ASP A 139 -5.38 8.68 -18.35
N GLY A 140 -5.30 8.73 -17.01
CA GLY A 140 -6.46 8.65 -16.13
C GLY A 140 -7.00 7.23 -15.94
N THR A 141 -6.35 6.22 -16.50
CA THR A 141 -6.67 4.81 -16.26
C THR A 141 -5.60 4.13 -15.41
N PRO A 142 -5.90 3.02 -14.71
CA PRO A 142 -4.90 2.28 -13.94
C PRO A 142 -3.67 1.87 -14.76
N MET A 143 -2.46 2.20 -14.28
CA MET A 143 -1.21 1.74 -14.89
C MET A 143 -1.11 0.21 -14.93
N VAL A 144 -1.65 -0.47 -13.92
CA VAL A 144 -1.71 -1.93 -13.88
C VAL A 144 -3.12 -2.41 -13.51
N LYS A 145 -3.54 -3.54 -14.07
CA LYS A 145 -4.85 -4.15 -13.77
C LYS A 145 -4.78 -5.19 -12.66
N LYS A 146 -3.61 -5.81 -12.49
CA LYS A 146 -3.33 -6.87 -11.53
C LYS A 146 -1.89 -6.73 -11.07
N ALA A 147 -1.64 -7.10 -9.81
CA ALA A 147 -0.32 -7.12 -9.23
C ALA A 147 -0.11 -8.43 -8.46
N ILE A 148 1.13 -8.93 -8.45
CA ILE A 148 1.51 -10.16 -7.75
C ILE A 148 2.61 -9.81 -6.76
N ILE A 149 2.44 -10.26 -5.52
CA ILE A 149 3.46 -10.16 -4.49
C ILE A 149 3.99 -11.57 -4.25
N VAL A 150 5.27 -11.78 -4.56
CA VAL A 150 5.97 -13.03 -4.26
C VAL A 150 6.70 -12.86 -2.95
N THR A 151 6.43 -13.74 -1.99
CA THR A 151 7.00 -13.70 -0.66
C THR A 151 7.20 -15.11 -0.13
N PRO A 152 8.16 -15.37 0.78
CA PRO A 152 8.25 -16.66 1.47
C PRO A 152 6.90 -17.08 2.08
N THR A 153 6.62 -18.38 2.05
CA THR A 153 5.35 -18.97 2.55
C THR A 153 4.98 -18.48 3.95
N SER A 154 5.97 -18.35 4.84
CA SER A 154 5.78 -17.88 6.21
C SER A 154 5.36 -16.41 6.34
N LEU A 155 5.47 -15.62 5.27
CA LEU A 155 5.11 -14.20 5.24
C LEU A 155 3.79 -13.92 4.52
N VAL A 156 3.17 -14.90 3.87
CA VAL A 156 1.92 -14.71 3.12
C VAL A 156 0.82 -14.12 4.03
N SER A 157 0.62 -14.70 5.22
CA SER A 157 -0.38 -14.21 6.17
C SER A 157 -0.03 -12.82 6.73
N ASN A 158 1.26 -12.47 6.81
CA ASN A 158 1.69 -11.14 7.24
C ASN A 158 1.40 -10.08 6.17
N TRP A 159 1.67 -10.39 4.90
CA TRP A 159 1.31 -9.51 3.79
C TRP A 159 -0.20 -9.33 3.67
N GLU A 160 -0.98 -10.39 3.83
CA GLU A 160 -2.45 -10.29 3.87
C GLU A 160 -2.92 -9.34 4.97
N ALA A 161 -2.39 -9.47 6.18
CA ALA A 161 -2.74 -8.61 7.31
C ALA A 161 -2.33 -7.14 7.07
N GLU A 162 -1.16 -6.88 6.51
CA GLU A 162 -0.71 -5.51 6.20
C GLU A 162 -1.54 -4.88 5.08
N ILE A 163 -1.90 -5.62 4.02
CA ILE A 163 -2.77 -5.10 2.95
C ILE A 163 -4.14 -4.74 3.53
N LYS A 164 -4.79 -5.65 4.27
CA LYS A 164 -6.09 -5.36 4.91
C LYS A 164 -6.00 -4.18 5.87
N LYS A 165 -4.90 -4.06 6.63
CA LYS A 165 -4.68 -2.95 7.56
C LYS A 165 -4.58 -1.59 6.86
N TRP A 166 -3.88 -1.51 5.74
CA TRP A 166 -3.59 -0.22 5.10
C TRP A 166 -4.62 0.19 4.05
N VAL A 167 -5.15 -0.75 3.27
CA VAL A 167 -6.07 -0.46 2.16
C VAL A 167 -7.47 -1.06 2.34
N GLY A 168 -7.68 -1.86 3.39
CA GLY A 168 -8.98 -2.49 3.65
C GLY A 168 -9.47 -3.33 2.48
N ASP A 169 -10.76 -3.22 2.19
CA ASP A 169 -11.42 -3.95 1.08
C ASP A 169 -11.35 -3.19 -0.25
N ARG A 170 -10.57 -2.10 -0.34
CA ARG A 170 -10.41 -1.36 -1.60
C ARG A 170 -9.76 -2.24 -2.68
N ILE A 171 -8.78 -3.07 -2.29
CA ILE A 171 -8.12 -4.01 -3.20
C ILE A 171 -8.68 -5.41 -3.01
N GLN A 172 -9.12 -6.04 -4.10
CA GLN A 172 -9.45 -7.47 -4.11
C GLN A 172 -8.17 -8.30 -3.94
N LEU A 173 -8.02 -8.93 -2.76
CA LEU A 173 -6.85 -9.73 -2.42
C LEU A 173 -7.16 -11.23 -2.49
N ILE A 174 -6.26 -11.99 -3.12
CA ILE A 174 -6.26 -13.45 -3.10
C ILE A 174 -4.90 -13.90 -2.56
N ALA A 175 -4.89 -14.59 -1.41
CA ALA A 175 -3.69 -15.14 -0.82
C ALA A 175 -3.57 -16.63 -1.18
N LEU A 176 -2.48 -17.00 -1.86
CA LEU A 176 -2.17 -18.38 -2.23
C LEU A 176 -0.98 -18.86 -1.40
N CYS A 177 -1.15 -19.99 -0.72
CA CYS A 177 -0.14 -20.59 0.13
C CYS A 177 -0.34 -22.10 0.12
N GLU A 178 0.40 -22.80 -0.74
CA GLU A 178 0.41 -24.27 -0.75
C GLU A 178 1.52 -24.76 0.18
N SER A 179 1.13 -25.65 1.10
CA SER A 179 2.05 -26.24 2.08
C SER A 179 2.51 -27.64 1.69
N THR A 180 1.99 -28.21 0.60
CA THR A 180 2.27 -29.59 0.18
C THR A 180 2.60 -29.70 -1.31
N ARG A 181 3.56 -30.57 -1.65
CA ARG A 181 3.97 -30.86 -3.04
C ARG A 181 2.87 -31.54 -3.87
N ASP A 182 1.89 -32.18 -3.25
CA ASP A 182 0.83 -32.93 -3.93
C ASP A 182 -0.20 -32.03 -4.62
N ASP A 183 -0.40 -30.80 -4.14
CA ASP A 183 -1.37 -29.86 -4.72
C ASP A 183 -0.91 -29.36 -6.12
N VAL A 184 0.41 -29.27 -6.33
CA VAL A 184 1.04 -28.77 -7.57
C VAL A 184 0.82 -29.66 -8.80
N LEU A 185 0.62 -30.98 -8.60
CA LEU A 185 0.44 -31.93 -9.71
C LEU A 185 -1.02 -32.10 -10.14
N SER A 186 -1.96 -31.43 -9.47
CA SER A 186 -3.41 -31.59 -9.70
C SER A 186 -4.11 -30.35 -10.27
N GLY A 187 -3.37 -29.27 -10.53
CA GLY A 187 -3.86 -28.04 -11.16
C GLY A 187 -3.79 -28.05 -12.68
#